data_AF-A0A072VH44-F1
#
_entry.id   AF-A0A072VH44-F1
#
_cell.length_a   1.000
_cell.length_b   1.000
_cell.length_c   1.000
_cell.angle_alpha   90.00
_cell.angle_beta   90.00
_cell.angle_gamma   90.00
#
_symmetry.space_group_name_H-M   'P 1'
#
loop_
_entity.id
_entity.type
_entity.pdbx_description
1 polymer ?
#
loop_
_entity_poly.entity_id
_entity_poly.type
_entity_poly.pdbx_seq_one_letter_code
_entity_poly.pdbx_strand_id
1 'polypeptide(L)'
;MAFTITMLSWSTIEFKDKLEKTNEYKNALSAIKWGADYLMKAHPQPNILYGEVGDPDSDHQCWQRPEDMSTPRNSYKIDEEHRGTDLAAETAAAMAAASIALLSEGSDYIISLHNHAKQLFDFANNSRGLYHDSIPPAAKVYSSSGFKDELLWAAAWLYRRKHQGQATLKCSEGDVSPSDLTSLVQSQMDYILGSNPRNMSYMVGYGSNYPKQIHHRGSSIVSIKDDNAPVTCQDGIQKWFNKNAPNPNILEGAVVSSDQNDGFTDSRNDFQLGEPTTTSVAPLVGVLA
;
A
#
# COMPACT_ATOMS: atom_id res chain seq x y z
N MET A 1 -4.83 1.80 -1.29
CA MET A 1 -3.87 2.89 -1.60
C MET A 1 -3.80 3.94 -0.50
N ALA A 2 -4.92 4.51 -0.03
CA ALA A 2 -4.89 5.52 1.04
C ALA A 2 -4.13 5.04 2.30
N PHE A 3 -4.43 3.84 2.79
CA PHE A 3 -3.67 3.18 3.88
C PHE A 3 -2.16 3.16 3.66
N THR A 4 -1.70 2.77 2.46
CA THR A 4 -0.28 2.77 2.08
C THR A 4 0.33 4.16 2.28
N ILE A 5 -0.35 5.22 1.86
CA ILE A 5 0.14 6.60 1.98
C ILE A 5 0.12 7.07 3.44
N THR A 6 -0.88 6.69 4.23
CA THR A 6 -0.91 6.97 5.66
C THR A 6 0.28 6.31 6.37
N MET A 7 0.49 5.00 6.16
CA MET A 7 1.56 4.25 6.82
C MET A 7 2.97 4.66 6.36
N LEU A 8 3.14 4.95 5.07
CA LEU A 8 4.42 5.44 4.55
C LEU A 8 4.74 6.84 5.08
N SER A 9 3.73 7.73 5.13
CA SER A 9 3.88 9.05 5.75
C SER A 9 4.24 8.93 7.22
N TRP A 10 3.55 8.06 7.96
CA TRP A 10 3.84 7.84 9.37
C TRP A 10 5.26 7.35 9.58
N SER A 11 5.67 6.31 8.86
CA SER A 11 7.02 5.77 8.90
C SER A 11 8.07 6.84 8.60
N THR A 12 7.83 7.66 7.59
CA THR A 12 8.75 8.74 7.18
C THR A 12 8.85 9.85 8.24
N ILE A 13 7.76 10.12 8.97
CA ILE A 13 7.75 11.09 10.07
C ILE A 13 8.52 10.57 11.28
N GLU A 14 8.30 9.31 11.69
CA GLU A 14 8.95 8.74 12.88
C GLU A 14 10.43 8.45 12.66
N PHE A 15 10.78 7.89 11.49
CA PHE A 15 12.10 7.37 11.20
C PHE A 15 12.93 8.28 10.29
N LYS A 16 12.60 9.57 10.25
CA LYS A 16 13.30 10.56 9.40
C LYS A 16 14.82 10.46 9.50
N ASP A 17 15.38 10.55 10.70
CA ASP A 17 16.83 10.56 10.92
C ASP A 17 17.51 9.26 10.44
N LYS A 18 16.76 8.16 10.42
CA LYS A 18 17.22 6.85 9.96
C LYS A 18 17.21 6.76 8.44
N LEU A 19 16.10 7.15 7.83
CA LEU A 19 15.96 7.27 6.37
C LEU A 19 16.97 8.26 5.77
N GLU A 20 17.32 9.33 6.48
CA GLU A 20 18.38 10.26 6.04
C GLU A 20 19.75 9.59 6.08
N LYS A 21 20.04 8.78 7.10
CA LYS A 21 21.33 8.04 7.20
C LYS A 21 21.50 6.97 6.13
N THR A 22 20.40 6.39 5.64
CA THR A 22 20.41 5.39 4.56
C THR A 22 20.20 5.99 3.17
N ASN A 23 20.07 7.32 3.06
CA ASN A 23 19.77 8.06 1.83
C ASN A 23 18.39 7.76 1.20
N GLU A 24 17.47 7.15 1.95
CA GLU A 24 16.14 6.79 1.47
C GLU A 24 15.07 7.85 1.75
N TYR A 25 15.36 8.86 2.56
CA TYR A 25 14.37 9.88 2.94
C TYR A 25 13.72 10.58 1.72
N LYS A 26 14.52 10.95 0.71
CA LYS A 26 13.99 11.61 -0.50
C LYS A 26 13.14 10.68 -1.36
N ASN A 27 13.48 9.38 -1.41
CA ASN A 27 12.70 8.38 -2.13
C ASN A 27 11.36 8.16 -1.42
N ALA A 28 11.36 8.08 -0.09
CA ALA A 28 10.15 7.98 0.71
C ALA A 28 9.22 9.20 0.50
N LEU A 29 9.75 10.43 0.54
CA LEU A 29 8.97 11.63 0.24
C LEU A 29 8.39 11.61 -1.17
N SER A 30 9.17 11.16 -2.15
CA SER A 30 8.73 11.08 -3.55
C SER A 30 7.58 10.07 -3.72
N ALA A 31 7.66 8.92 -3.04
CA ALA A 31 6.59 7.91 -3.03
C ALA A 31 5.32 8.42 -2.34
N ILE A 32 5.44 9.12 -1.21
CA ILE A 32 4.30 9.76 -0.53
C ILE A 32 3.65 10.79 -1.45
N LYS A 33 4.46 11.67 -2.06
CA LYS A 33 3.97 12.73 -2.95
C LYS A 33 3.23 12.15 -4.15
N TRP A 34 3.74 11.08 -4.75
CA TRP A 34 3.07 10.41 -5.88
C TRP A 34 1.65 9.97 -5.54
N GLY A 35 1.48 9.32 -4.37
CA GLY A 35 0.16 8.93 -3.89
C GLY A 35 -0.71 10.11 -3.50
N ALA A 36 -0.16 11.10 -2.79
CA ALA A 36 -0.88 12.30 -2.39
C ALA A 36 -1.41 13.11 -3.58
N ASP A 37 -0.59 13.27 -4.63
CA ASP A 37 -0.98 13.93 -5.89
C ASP A 37 -2.15 13.19 -6.57
N TYR A 38 -2.15 11.85 -6.55
CA TYR A 38 -3.26 11.06 -7.07
C TYR A 38 -4.53 11.23 -6.22
N LEU A 39 -4.42 11.15 -4.89
CA LEU A 39 -5.58 11.28 -4.00
C LEU A 39 -6.23 12.67 -4.08
N MET A 40 -5.44 13.74 -4.27
CA MET A 40 -5.99 15.08 -4.51
C MET A 40 -6.76 15.15 -5.83
N LYS A 41 -6.25 14.53 -6.91
CA LYS A 41 -6.98 14.45 -8.19
C LYS A 41 -8.27 13.63 -8.07
N ALA A 42 -8.25 12.58 -7.24
CA ALA A 42 -9.41 11.74 -6.97
C ALA A 42 -10.49 12.44 -6.14
N HIS A 43 -10.18 13.56 -5.49
CA HIS A 43 -11.10 14.36 -4.67
C HIS A 43 -11.38 15.73 -5.33
N PRO A 44 -12.17 15.78 -6.42
CA PRO A 44 -12.39 17.03 -7.18
C PRO A 44 -13.37 18.01 -6.51
N GLN A 45 -14.21 17.54 -5.59
CA GLN A 45 -15.22 18.33 -4.88
C GLN A 45 -15.38 17.79 -3.45
N PRO A 46 -15.77 18.63 -2.47
CA PRO A 46 -15.75 18.26 -1.05
C PRO A 46 -16.41 16.92 -0.68
N ASN A 47 -17.50 16.56 -1.38
CA ASN A 47 -18.29 15.35 -1.12
C ASN A 47 -18.24 14.37 -2.31
N ILE A 48 -17.16 14.38 -3.10
CA ILE A 48 -16.93 13.42 -4.20
C ILE A 48 -15.52 12.86 -4.11
N LEU A 49 -15.38 11.55 -3.94
CA LEU A 49 -14.09 10.86 -3.95
C LEU A 49 -14.13 9.69 -4.93
N TYR A 50 -13.22 9.67 -5.90
CA TYR A 50 -12.98 8.51 -6.76
C TYR A 50 -12.18 7.46 -6.00
N GLY A 51 -12.76 6.28 -5.82
CA GLY A 51 -12.18 5.20 -5.02
C GLY A 51 -11.50 4.12 -5.84
N GLU A 52 -11.85 3.99 -7.13
CA GLU A 52 -11.35 2.92 -7.97
C GLU A 52 -11.29 3.32 -9.44
N VAL A 53 -10.24 2.85 -10.14
CA VAL A 53 -10.07 3.01 -11.59
C VAL A 53 -9.65 1.67 -12.19
N GLY A 54 -10.55 1.07 -12.97
CA GLY A 54 -10.45 -0.31 -13.43
C GLY A 54 -11.56 -1.16 -12.86
N ASP A 55 -12.00 -2.16 -13.63
CA ASP A 55 -12.89 -3.22 -13.15
C ASP A 55 -12.05 -4.49 -12.90
N PRO A 56 -12.03 -5.04 -11.67
CA PRO A 56 -11.18 -6.18 -11.33
C PRO A 56 -11.44 -7.42 -12.18
N ASP A 57 -12.67 -7.70 -12.60
CA ASP A 57 -12.94 -8.88 -13.42
C ASP A 57 -12.24 -8.73 -14.78
N SER A 58 -12.42 -7.59 -15.44
CA SER A 58 -11.81 -7.34 -16.74
C SER A 58 -10.28 -7.18 -16.67
N ASP A 59 -9.75 -6.54 -15.62
CA ASP A 59 -8.32 -6.38 -15.39
C ASP A 59 -7.65 -7.73 -15.08
N HIS A 60 -8.27 -8.53 -14.22
CA HIS A 60 -7.69 -9.80 -13.76
C HIS A 60 -7.81 -10.94 -14.77
N GLN A 61 -8.80 -10.89 -15.67
CA GLN A 61 -8.90 -11.83 -16.81
C GLN A 61 -7.73 -11.70 -17.80
N CYS A 62 -6.98 -10.60 -17.73
CA CYS A 62 -5.86 -10.35 -18.60
C CYS A 62 -4.51 -10.37 -17.88
N TRP A 63 -3.50 -10.88 -18.59
CA TRP A 63 -2.10 -10.77 -18.19
C TRP A 63 -1.41 -9.94 -19.26
N GLN A 64 -1.16 -8.66 -18.99
CA GLN A 64 -0.52 -7.74 -19.94
C GLN A 64 0.43 -6.82 -19.20
N ARG A 65 1.32 -6.16 -19.95
CA ARG A 65 2.05 -5.02 -19.40
C ARG A 65 1.08 -3.87 -19.15
N PRO A 66 1.29 -3.05 -18.11
CA PRO A 66 0.44 -1.89 -17.87
C PRO A 66 0.40 -0.93 -19.08
N GLU A 67 1.48 -0.83 -19.84
CA GLU A 67 1.57 0.00 -21.05
C GLU A 67 0.75 -0.54 -22.23
N ASP A 68 0.47 -1.85 -22.25
CA ASP A 68 -0.25 -2.55 -23.33
C ASP A 68 -1.71 -2.86 -22.98
N MET A 69 -2.19 -2.36 -21.82
CA MET A 69 -3.55 -2.64 -21.36
C MET A 69 -4.59 -2.15 -22.36
N SER A 70 -5.49 -3.05 -22.76
CA SER A 70 -6.67 -2.73 -23.58
C SER A 70 -7.99 -2.92 -22.83
N THR A 71 -7.93 -3.26 -21.55
CA THR A 71 -9.09 -3.50 -20.70
C THR A 71 -9.78 -2.16 -20.34
N PRO A 72 -11.12 -2.14 -20.18
CA PRO A 72 -11.82 -0.94 -19.72
C PRO A 72 -11.31 -0.45 -18.37
N ARG A 73 -11.06 0.87 -18.25
CA ARG A 73 -10.61 1.51 -17.01
C ARG A 73 -11.64 2.48 -16.46
N ASN A 74 -12.84 1.96 -16.19
CA ASN A 74 -13.93 2.74 -15.61
C ASN A 74 -13.52 3.34 -14.27
N SER A 75 -13.99 4.56 -13.98
CA SER A 75 -13.74 5.23 -12.70
C SER A 75 -14.99 5.17 -11.84
N TYR A 76 -14.83 4.74 -10.59
CA TYR A 76 -15.90 4.61 -9.61
C TYR A 76 -15.67 5.58 -8.46
N LYS A 77 -16.75 6.12 -7.92
CA LYS A 77 -16.70 7.17 -6.90
C LYS A 77 -17.71 6.90 -5.80
N ILE A 78 -17.47 7.58 -4.68
CA ILE A 78 -18.43 7.78 -3.60
C ILE A 78 -18.85 9.25 -3.55
N ASP A 79 -20.09 9.48 -3.17
CA ASP A 79 -20.72 10.79 -2.99
C ASP A 79 -21.80 10.73 -1.89
N GLU A 80 -22.61 11.78 -1.74
CA GLU A 80 -23.64 11.85 -0.69
C GLU A 80 -24.74 10.78 -0.85
N GLU A 81 -25.01 10.36 -2.08
CA GLU A 81 -25.98 9.32 -2.41
C GLU A 81 -25.34 7.93 -2.34
N HIS A 82 -24.08 7.82 -2.76
CA HIS A 82 -23.27 6.60 -2.80
C HIS A 82 -22.14 6.71 -1.77
N ARG A 83 -22.45 6.47 -0.50
CA ARG A 83 -21.58 6.76 0.64
C ARG A 83 -20.34 5.86 0.71
N GLY A 84 -19.31 6.28 1.44
CA GLY A 84 -18.11 5.47 1.69
C GLY A 84 -17.21 6.07 2.77
N THR A 85 -17.65 5.94 4.01
CA THR A 85 -17.01 6.54 5.20
C THR A 85 -15.62 6.01 5.44
N ASP A 86 -15.42 4.71 5.37
CA ASP A 86 -14.12 4.04 5.50
C ASP A 86 -13.11 4.58 4.49
N LEU A 87 -13.46 4.55 3.19
CA LEU A 87 -12.59 5.06 2.12
C LEU A 87 -12.30 6.56 2.26
N ALA A 88 -13.33 7.37 2.53
CA ALA A 88 -13.17 8.82 2.68
C ALA A 88 -12.34 9.18 3.92
N ALA A 89 -12.57 8.52 5.06
CA ALA A 89 -11.82 8.75 6.29
C ALA A 89 -10.37 8.27 6.18
N GLU A 90 -10.09 7.10 5.59
CA GLU A 90 -8.70 6.67 5.36
C GLU A 90 -7.97 7.61 4.40
N THR A 91 -8.66 8.14 3.38
CA THR A 91 -8.08 9.15 2.48
C THR A 91 -7.81 10.47 3.19
N ALA A 92 -8.69 10.88 4.12
CA ALA A 92 -8.45 12.03 4.98
C ALA A 92 -7.22 11.82 5.89
N ALA A 93 -7.08 10.63 6.49
CA ALA A 93 -5.91 10.25 7.27
C ALA A 93 -4.62 10.32 6.43
N ALA A 94 -4.65 9.77 5.22
CA ALA A 94 -3.52 9.78 4.29
C ALA A 94 -3.06 11.21 3.95
N MET A 95 -4.00 12.10 3.61
CA MET A 95 -3.69 13.49 3.28
C MET A 95 -3.20 14.29 4.50
N ALA A 96 -3.80 14.06 5.67
CA ALA A 96 -3.35 14.68 6.91
C ALA A 96 -1.92 14.22 7.27
N ALA A 97 -1.63 12.92 7.20
CA ALA A 97 -0.29 12.39 7.44
C ALA A 97 0.73 12.90 6.39
N ALA A 98 0.38 12.88 5.11
CA ALA A 98 1.22 13.40 4.03
C ALA A 98 1.53 14.89 4.21
N SER A 99 0.59 15.69 4.73
CA SER A 99 0.80 17.12 4.99
C SER A 99 1.90 17.39 6.03
N ILE A 100 2.15 16.43 6.93
CA ILE A 100 3.22 16.50 7.93
C ILE A 100 4.54 15.98 7.34
N ALA A 101 4.50 14.91 6.54
CA ALA A 101 5.70 14.33 5.93
C ALA A 101 6.30 15.26 4.86
N LEU A 102 5.47 15.91 4.05
CA LEU A 102 5.85 16.71 2.88
C LEU A 102 6.05 18.20 3.16
N LEU A 103 6.40 18.59 4.40
CA LEU A 103 6.60 20.00 4.76
C LEU A 103 7.61 20.74 3.85
N SER A 104 8.51 20.01 3.19
CA SER A 104 9.47 20.55 2.23
C SER A 104 8.86 21.02 0.90
N GLU A 105 7.65 20.58 0.55
CA GLU A 105 6.96 20.93 -0.71
C GLU A 105 6.40 22.37 -0.70
N GLY A 106 6.39 23.04 0.46
CA GLY A 106 5.96 24.43 0.60
C GLY A 106 4.51 24.59 1.09
N SER A 107 4.21 25.79 1.62
CA SER A 107 2.96 26.06 2.35
C SER A 107 1.70 25.79 1.55
N ASP A 108 1.69 26.13 0.26
CA ASP A 108 0.48 26.05 -0.56
C ASP A 108 0.05 24.60 -0.79
N TYR A 109 1.03 23.71 -1.01
CA TYR A 109 0.80 22.28 -1.15
C TYR A 109 0.28 21.67 0.17
N ILE A 110 0.89 22.05 1.30
CA ILE A 110 0.45 21.59 2.63
C ILE A 110 -0.97 22.07 2.97
N ILE A 111 -1.29 23.33 2.68
CA ILE A 111 -2.63 23.89 2.88
C ILE A 111 -3.65 23.14 2.00
N SER A 112 -3.29 22.83 0.76
CA SER A 112 -4.14 22.05 -0.15
C SER A 112 -4.44 20.65 0.43
N LEU A 113 -3.42 19.89 0.84
CA LEU A 113 -3.60 18.59 1.48
C LEU A 113 -4.49 18.66 2.73
N HIS A 114 -4.25 19.65 3.59
CA HIS A 114 -5.02 19.79 4.82
C HIS A 114 -6.49 20.14 4.53
N ASN A 115 -6.76 20.96 3.51
CA ASN A 115 -8.12 21.28 3.07
C ASN A 115 -8.85 20.05 2.54
N HIS A 116 -8.21 19.26 1.67
CA HIS A 116 -8.80 18.03 1.17
C HIS A 116 -9.04 17.03 2.31
N ALA A 117 -8.10 16.89 3.25
CA ALA A 117 -8.23 16.01 4.41
C ALA A 117 -9.45 16.38 5.27
N LYS A 118 -9.61 17.67 5.58
CA LYS A 118 -10.74 18.17 6.37
C LYS A 118 -12.08 17.93 5.66
N GLN A 119 -12.15 18.28 4.38
CA GLN A 119 -13.36 18.08 3.57
C GLN A 119 -13.78 16.61 3.51
N LEU A 120 -12.83 15.69 3.25
CA LEU A 120 -13.12 14.26 3.21
C LEU A 120 -13.54 13.70 4.56
N PHE A 121 -12.94 14.17 5.66
CA PHE A 121 -13.37 13.78 7.00
C PHE A 121 -14.78 14.27 7.32
N ASP A 122 -15.10 15.52 6.98
CA ASP A 122 -16.44 16.08 7.15
C ASP A 122 -17.46 15.27 6.31
N PHE A 123 -17.14 14.96 5.05
CA PHE A 123 -17.96 14.10 4.19
C PHE A 123 -18.15 12.70 4.80
N ALA A 124 -17.07 12.04 5.22
CA ALA A 124 -17.10 10.70 5.81
C ALA A 124 -17.99 10.65 7.06
N ASN A 125 -17.86 11.64 7.95
CA ASN A 125 -18.57 11.68 9.22
C ASN A 125 -20.06 12.00 9.07
N ASN A 126 -20.41 12.86 8.10
CA ASN A 126 -21.78 13.31 7.85
C ASN A 126 -22.60 12.31 7.00
N SER A 127 -21.94 11.59 6.09
CA SER A 127 -22.58 10.67 5.14
C SER A 127 -22.13 9.23 5.38
N ARG A 128 -22.73 8.57 6.37
CA ARG A 128 -22.25 7.25 6.84
C ARG A 128 -22.68 6.07 5.98
N GLY A 129 -21.71 5.24 5.56
CA GLY A 129 -21.90 4.00 4.80
C GLY A 129 -20.56 3.33 4.45
N LEU A 130 -20.57 2.05 4.06
CA LEU A 130 -19.36 1.33 3.63
C LEU A 130 -19.11 1.60 2.15
N TYR A 131 -17.87 1.88 1.75
CA TYR A 131 -17.58 2.29 0.37
C TYR A 131 -17.87 1.18 -0.64
N HIS A 132 -17.72 -0.09 -0.24
CA HIS A 132 -17.88 -1.22 -1.14
C HIS A 132 -19.35 -1.49 -1.51
N ASP A 133 -20.31 -0.94 -0.75
CA ASP A 133 -21.73 -0.93 -1.14
C ASP A 133 -21.96 0.03 -2.33
N SER A 134 -21.14 1.08 -2.42
CA SER A 134 -21.19 2.12 -3.46
C SER A 134 -20.27 1.83 -4.65
N ILE A 135 -19.21 1.06 -4.43
CA ILE A 135 -18.27 0.59 -5.45
C ILE A 135 -18.27 -0.95 -5.45
N PRO A 136 -19.30 -1.60 -6.04
CA PRO A 136 -19.42 -3.05 -6.02
C PRO A 136 -18.22 -3.85 -6.56
N PRO A 137 -17.48 -3.38 -7.60
CA PRO A 137 -16.28 -4.08 -8.03
C PRO A 137 -15.22 -4.22 -6.92
N ALA A 138 -15.10 -3.20 -6.06
CA ALA A 138 -14.16 -3.20 -4.93
C ALA A 138 -14.51 -4.25 -3.88
N ALA A 139 -15.79 -4.55 -3.67
CA ALA A 139 -16.27 -5.50 -2.68
C ALA A 139 -15.72 -6.92 -2.88
N LYS A 140 -15.32 -7.27 -4.11
CA LYS A 140 -14.73 -8.57 -4.45
C LYS A 140 -13.27 -8.70 -4.03
N VAL A 141 -12.58 -7.58 -3.83
CA VAL A 141 -11.12 -7.53 -3.66
C VAL A 141 -10.74 -6.96 -2.30
N TYR A 142 -11.36 -5.84 -1.91
CA TYR A 142 -11.08 -5.11 -0.68
C TYR A 142 -12.38 -4.76 0.06
N SER A 143 -13.16 -5.76 0.46
CA SER A 143 -14.34 -5.49 1.29
C SER A 143 -13.94 -4.92 2.66
N SER A 144 -14.83 -4.10 3.20
CA SER A 144 -14.61 -3.42 4.48
C SER A 144 -15.35 -4.13 5.60
N SER A 145 -14.72 -4.21 6.78
CA SER A 145 -15.32 -4.76 7.99
C SER A 145 -16.05 -3.71 8.85
N GLY A 146 -15.88 -2.42 8.55
CA GLY A 146 -16.34 -1.32 9.39
C GLY A 146 -15.79 0.04 8.93
N PHE A 147 -16.21 1.11 9.59
CA PHE A 147 -15.69 2.46 9.31
C PHE A 147 -15.40 3.29 10.58
N LYS A 148 -15.62 2.70 11.76
CA LYS A 148 -15.57 3.45 13.03
C LYS A 148 -14.13 3.72 13.44
N ASP A 149 -13.29 2.73 13.21
CA ASP A 149 -11.84 2.78 13.30
C ASP A 149 -11.27 3.82 12.34
N GLU A 150 -11.70 3.86 11.08
CA GLU A 150 -11.24 4.87 10.10
C GLU A 150 -11.64 6.29 10.52
N LEU A 151 -12.85 6.51 11.05
CA LEU A 151 -13.24 7.82 11.58
C LEU A 151 -12.35 8.26 12.74
N LEU A 152 -12.07 7.36 13.70
CA LEU A 152 -11.18 7.66 14.81
C LEU A 152 -9.75 7.94 14.32
N TRP A 153 -9.27 7.12 13.38
CA TRP A 153 -7.96 7.20 12.79
C TRP A 153 -7.75 8.52 12.05
N ALA A 154 -8.69 8.91 11.19
CA ALA A 154 -8.66 10.18 10.47
C ALA A 154 -8.69 11.38 11.42
N ALA A 155 -9.55 11.34 12.44
CA ALA A 155 -9.61 12.39 13.46
C ALA A 155 -8.27 12.52 14.22
N ALA A 156 -7.63 11.40 14.55
CA ALA A 156 -6.32 11.39 15.21
C ALA A 156 -5.25 12.03 14.34
N TRP A 157 -5.20 11.71 13.03
CA TRP A 157 -4.26 12.32 12.10
C TRP A 157 -4.50 13.81 11.85
N LEU A 158 -5.76 14.22 11.72
CA LEU A 158 -6.13 15.64 11.59
C LEU A 158 -5.75 16.44 12.85
N TYR A 159 -5.89 15.82 14.02
CA TYR A 159 -5.52 16.45 15.29
C TYR A 159 -4.00 16.45 15.51
N ARG A 160 -3.28 15.45 15.00
CA ARG A 160 -1.91 15.11 15.38
C ARG A 160 -1.00 16.34 15.39
N ARG A 161 -0.54 16.70 16.60
CA ARG A 161 0.56 17.64 16.84
C ARG A 161 1.80 16.84 17.19
N LYS A 162 2.99 17.30 16.76
CA LYS A 162 4.27 16.65 17.11
C LYS A 162 4.40 16.50 18.63
N HIS A 163 4.20 15.28 19.14
CA HIS A 163 4.48 14.92 20.52
C HIS A 163 5.26 13.59 20.51
N GLN A 164 6.49 13.64 21.02
CA GLN A 164 7.28 12.44 21.33
C GLN A 164 6.93 12.03 22.77
N GLY A 165 6.37 10.83 22.93
CA GLY A 165 6.14 10.22 24.23
C GLY A 165 6.83 8.87 24.29
N GLN A 166 7.74 8.68 25.24
CA GLN A 166 8.19 7.36 25.67
C GLN A 166 7.31 6.93 26.83
N ALA A 167 6.38 6.01 26.59
CA ALA A 167 5.57 5.41 27.63
C ALA A 167 5.74 3.89 27.61
N THR A 168 5.97 3.32 28.79
CA THR A 168 5.88 1.88 29.02
C THR A 168 4.41 1.46 29.01
N LEU A 169 4.09 0.42 28.26
CA LEU A 169 2.72 -0.11 28.19
C LEU A 169 2.50 -1.04 29.39
N LYS A 170 1.46 -0.75 30.17
CA LYS A 170 0.99 -1.64 31.24
C LYS A 170 -0.06 -2.58 30.66
N CYS A 171 0.26 -3.86 30.55
CA CYS A 171 -0.67 -4.89 30.11
C CYS A 171 -1.17 -5.70 31.31
N SER A 172 -2.31 -6.38 31.17
CA SER A 172 -2.88 -7.25 32.22
C SER A 172 -1.95 -8.42 32.61
N GLU A 173 -1.02 -8.78 31.73
CA GLU A 173 -0.10 -9.90 31.89
C GLU A 173 1.34 -9.47 32.25
N GLY A 174 1.61 -8.18 32.38
CA GLY A 174 2.92 -7.65 32.74
C GLY A 174 3.25 -6.30 32.09
N ASP A 175 4.37 -5.72 32.51
CA ASP A 175 4.91 -4.50 31.90
C ASP A 175 5.70 -4.87 30.64
N VAL A 176 5.41 -4.20 29.52
CA VAL A 176 6.13 -4.38 28.26
C VAL A 176 7.05 -3.19 28.04
N SER A 177 8.36 -3.46 27.98
CA SER A 177 9.35 -2.41 27.74
C SER A 177 9.51 -2.09 26.25
N PRO A 178 10.03 -0.90 25.88
CA PRO A 178 10.35 -0.59 24.50
C PRO A 178 11.36 -1.56 23.86
N SER A 179 12.30 -2.12 24.64
CA SER A 179 13.23 -3.13 24.15
C SER A 179 12.54 -4.43 23.80
N ASP A 180 11.53 -4.86 24.58
CA ASP A 180 10.78 -6.08 24.28
C ASP A 180 10.04 -5.96 22.95
N LEU A 181 9.40 -4.80 22.71
CA LEU A 181 8.75 -4.50 21.44
C LEU A 181 9.74 -4.44 20.27
N THR A 182 10.92 -3.85 20.48
CA THR A 182 11.95 -3.75 19.45
C THR A 182 12.47 -5.13 19.06
N SER A 183 12.77 -5.99 20.04
CA SER A 183 13.24 -7.35 19.78
C SER A 183 12.18 -8.20 19.08
N LEU A 184 10.90 -8.03 19.43
CA LEU A 184 9.81 -8.71 18.73
C LEU A 184 9.70 -8.28 17.27
N VAL A 185 9.75 -6.97 17.00
CA VAL A 185 9.70 -6.44 15.63
C VAL A 185 10.91 -6.91 14.82
N GLN A 186 12.10 -6.89 15.43
CA GLN A 186 13.32 -7.41 14.81
C GLN A 186 13.18 -8.89 14.45
N SER A 187 12.64 -9.73 15.34
CA SER A 187 12.48 -11.16 15.04
C SER A 187 11.54 -11.41 13.86
N GLN A 188 10.48 -10.61 13.70
CA GLN A 188 9.59 -10.72 12.55
C GLN A 188 10.28 -10.27 11.25
N MET A 189 11.11 -9.23 11.32
CA MET A 189 11.88 -8.78 10.16
C MET A 189 12.96 -9.78 9.77
N ASP A 190 13.69 -10.31 10.74
CA ASP A 190 14.68 -11.36 10.52
C ASP A 190 14.02 -12.59 9.89
N TYR A 191 12.82 -12.98 10.35
CA TYR A 191 12.03 -14.05 9.73
C TYR A 191 11.73 -13.75 8.26
N ILE A 192 11.22 -12.56 7.93
CA ILE A 192 10.95 -12.14 6.54
C ILE A 192 12.23 -12.18 5.70
N LEU A 193 13.37 -11.78 6.26
CA LEU A 193 14.64 -11.64 5.54
C LEU A 193 15.47 -12.94 5.45
N GLY A 194 15.03 -14.03 6.10
CA GLY A 194 15.63 -15.35 5.91
C GLY A 194 15.79 -16.22 7.15
N SER A 195 15.59 -15.67 8.36
CA SER A 195 15.66 -16.41 9.62
C SER A 195 14.37 -17.21 9.88
N ASN A 196 14.04 -18.08 8.92
CA ASN A 196 12.86 -18.94 8.93
C ASN A 196 13.26 -20.39 8.57
N PRO A 197 12.38 -21.38 8.80
CA PRO A 197 12.71 -22.80 8.54
C PRO A 197 13.10 -23.13 7.10
N ARG A 198 12.76 -22.27 6.14
CA ARG A 198 13.12 -22.43 4.73
C ARG A 198 14.47 -21.80 4.36
N ASN A 199 15.08 -21.03 5.27
CA ASN A 199 16.30 -20.26 5.01
C ASN A 199 16.20 -19.45 3.71
N MET A 200 15.07 -18.76 3.53
CA MET A 200 14.75 -17.97 2.33
C MET A 200 14.21 -16.59 2.69
N SER A 201 14.64 -15.56 1.98
CA SER A 201 14.03 -14.25 2.10
C SER A 201 12.66 -14.26 1.42
N TYR A 202 11.63 -13.76 2.11
CA TYR A 202 10.33 -13.43 1.53
C TYR A 202 10.30 -12.02 0.92
N MET A 203 11.41 -11.27 1.04
CA MET A 203 11.64 -10.03 0.29
C MET A 203 12.41 -10.33 -1.00
N VAL A 204 11.79 -10.02 -2.13
CA VAL A 204 12.34 -10.24 -3.47
C VAL A 204 13.61 -9.40 -3.66
N GLY A 205 14.67 -10.04 -4.16
CA GLY A 205 15.97 -9.40 -4.40
C GLY A 205 16.88 -9.29 -3.16
N TYR A 206 16.41 -9.71 -1.98
CA TYR A 206 17.22 -9.71 -0.76
C TYR A 206 17.81 -11.10 -0.47
N GLY A 207 19.11 -11.14 -0.14
CA GLY A 207 19.84 -12.38 0.13
C GLY A 207 20.07 -13.25 -1.13
N SER A 208 20.60 -14.45 -0.93
CA SER A 208 20.92 -15.38 -2.03
C SER A 208 19.78 -16.32 -2.42
N ASN A 209 18.72 -16.38 -1.61
CA ASN A 209 17.58 -17.27 -1.78
C ASN A 209 16.27 -16.49 -1.55
N TYR A 210 15.57 -16.15 -2.63
CA TYR A 210 14.33 -15.38 -2.62
C TYR A 210 13.39 -15.82 -3.77
N PRO A 211 12.07 -15.54 -3.68
CA PRO A 211 11.09 -15.85 -4.72
C PRO A 211 11.41 -15.22 -6.08
N LYS A 212 11.30 -16.01 -7.15
CA LYS A 212 11.62 -15.59 -8.52
C LYS A 212 10.40 -15.58 -9.43
N GLN A 213 9.29 -16.18 -9.03
CA GLN A 213 8.08 -16.33 -9.85
C GLN A 213 6.86 -15.68 -9.21
N ILE A 214 7.03 -14.57 -8.47
CA ILE A 214 5.92 -13.87 -7.82
C ILE A 214 4.79 -13.49 -8.80
N HIS A 215 3.56 -13.45 -8.29
CA HIS A 215 2.33 -13.09 -9.03
C HIS A 215 2.29 -11.59 -9.32
N HIS A 216 3.04 -11.13 -10.32
CA HIS A 216 3.10 -9.71 -10.65
C HIS A 216 3.36 -9.46 -12.16
N ARG A 217 2.33 -8.95 -12.85
CA ARG A 217 2.29 -8.71 -14.31
C ARG A 217 3.54 -7.98 -14.82
N GLY A 218 3.80 -6.78 -14.29
CA GLY A 218 4.91 -5.94 -14.74
C GLY A 218 6.30 -6.56 -14.53
N SER A 219 6.45 -7.46 -13.55
CA SER A 219 7.72 -8.17 -13.35
C SER A 219 7.87 -9.39 -14.24
N SER A 220 6.75 -10.07 -14.51
CA SER A 220 6.70 -11.36 -15.22
C SER A 220 6.77 -11.27 -16.74
N ILE A 221 6.54 -10.09 -17.32
CA ILE A 221 6.59 -9.85 -18.76
C ILE A 221 7.84 -9.04 -19.10
N VAL A 222 8.50 -9.32 -20.23
CA VAL A 222 9.68 -8.57 -20.69
C VAL A 222 9.44 -7.06 -20.67
N SER A 223 10.44 -6.31 -20.21
CA SER A 223 10.40 -4.85 -20.20
C SER A 223 10.13 -4.29 -21.60
N ILE A 224 9.28 -3.26 -21.67
CA ILE A 224 9.02 -2.52 -22.92
C ILE A 224 10.30 -1.86 -23.51
N LYS A 225 11.32 -1.67 -22.67
CA LYS A 225 12.63 -1.14 -23.11
C LYS A 225 13.47 -2.19 -23.85
N ASP A 226 13.24 -3.47 -23.57
CA ASP A 226 13.98 -4.57 -24.18
C ASP A 226 13.24 -5.14 -25.40
N ASP A 227 11.91 -5.22 -25.32
CA ASP A 227 11.03 -5.61 -26.43
C ASP A 227 9.79 -4.71 -26.45
N ASN A 228 9.68 -3.87 -27.48
CA ASN A 228 8.59 -2.91 -27.64
C ASN A 228 7.36 -3.50 -28.35
N ALA A 229 7.39 -4.76 -28.78
CA ALA A 229 6.23 -5.40 -29.39
C ALA A 229 5.11 -5.54 -28.33
N PRO A 230 3.88 -5.07 -28.60
CA PRO A 230 2.80 -5.14 -27.61
C PRO A 230 2.49 -6.57 -27.18
N VAL A 231 2.27 -6.77 -25.87
CA VAL A 231 1.86 -8.07 -25.33
C VAL A 231 0.35 -8.06 -25.11
N THR A 232 -0.37 -8.79 -25.99
CA THR A 232 -1.82 -8.96 -25.87
C THR A 232 -2.20 -9.76 -24.63
N CYS A 233 -3.45 -9.64 -24.19
CA CYS A 233 -4.00 -10.37 -23.04
C CYS A 233 -3.76 -11.89 -23.12
N GLN A 234 -4.01 -12.48 -24.29
CA GLN A 234 -3.80 -13.92 -24.50
C GLN A 234 -2.32 -14.28 -24.62
N ASP A 235 -1.52 -13.45 -25.29
CA ASP A 235 -0.07 -13.65 -25.37
C ASP A 235 0.58 -13.60 -23.99
N GLY A 236 0.17 -12.68 -23.12
CA GLY A 236 0.66 -12.60 -21.77
C GLY A 236 0.35 -13.83 -20.93
N ILE A 237 -0.86 -14.38 -21.07
CA ILE A 237 -1.22 -15.63 -20.39
C ILE A 237 -0.37 -16.80 -20.92
N GLN A 238 -0.30 -16.97 -22.24
CA GLN A 238 0.32 -18.14 -22.87
C GLN A 238 1.85 -18.12 -22.79
N LYS A 239 2.48 -16.95 -23.00
CA LYS A 239 3.94 -16.80 -23.10
C LYS A 239 4.61 -16.43 -21.79
N TRP A 240 3.92 -15.73 -20.89
CA TRP A 240 4.53 -15.14 -19.70
C TRP A 240 3.95 -15.69 -18.39
N PHE A 241 2.63 -15.69 -18.20
CA PHE A 241 2.00 -16.16 -16.98
C PHE A 241 2.25 -17.66 -16.73
N ASN A 242 1.98 -18.51 -17.74
CA ASN A 242 2.14 -19.97 -17.63
C ASN A 242 3.59 -20.45 -17.75
N LYS A 243 4.54 -19.55 -17.97
CA LYS A 243 5.95 -19.90 -18.16
C LYS A 243 6.58 -20.28 -16.83
N ASN A 244 6.99 -21.54 -16.67
CA ASN A 244 7.75 -22.00 -15.50
C ASN A 244 9.22 -21.56 -15.60
N ALA A 245 9.45 -20.27 -15.35
CA ALA A 245 10.74 -19.62 -15.35
C ALA A 245 10.68 -18.38 -14.44
N PRO A 246 11.82 -17.94 -13.88
CA PRO A 246 11.91 -16.65 -13.19
C PRO A 246 11.28 -15.51 -13.98
N ASN A 247 10.65 -14.58 -13.27
CA ASN A 247 10.21 -13.31 -13.82
C ASN A 247 11.43 -12.59 -14.45
N PRO A 248 11.30 -12.07 -15.70
CA PRO A 248 12.41 -11.42 -16.39
C PRO A 248 12.89 -10.14 -15.69
N ASN A 249 12.04 -9.47 -14.90
CA ASN A 249 12.41 -8.31 -14.12
C ASN A 249 12.30 -8.65 -12.62
N ILE A 250 13.37 -8.37 -11.86
CA ILE A 250 13.37 -8.55 -10.41
C ILE A 250 12.58 -7.38 -9.79
N LEU A 251 11.53 -7.68 -9.04
CA LEU A 251 10.74 -6.67 -8.33
C LEU A 251 11.34 -6.43 -6.93
N GLU A 252 12.49 -5.76 -6.90
CA GLU A 252 13.27 -5.56 -5.67
C GLU A 252 12.44 -4.91 -4.55
N GLY A 253 12.56 -5.45 -3.34
CA GLY A 253 11.88 -4.96 -2.14
C GLY A 253 10.40 -5.36 -2.01
N ALA A 254 9.83 -6.04 -3.02
CA ALA A 254 8.50 -6.63 -2.88
C ALA A 254 8.51 -7.74 -1.83
N VAL A 255 7.47 -7.79 -0.99
CA VAL A 255 7.33 -8.78 0.07
C VAL A 255 6.16 -9.70 -0.24
N VAL A 256 6.40 -10.99 -0.09
CA VAL A 256 5.40 -12.07 -0.19
C VAL A 256 5.26 -12.79 1.16
N SER A 257 4.35 -13.75 1.27
CA SER A 257 4.09 -14.47 2.54
C SER A 257 4.44 -15.95 2.46
N SER A 258 4.49 -16.61 3.61
CA SER A 258 4.36 -18.06 3.75
C SER A 258 2.96 -18.45 4.18
N ASP A 259 2.63 -19.74 4.09
CA ASP A 259 1.49 -20.30 4.80
C ASP A 259 1.76 -20.42 6.31
N GLN A 260 0.74 -20.87 7.06
CA GLN A 260 0.76 -21.04 8.51
C GLN A 260 1.73 -22.12 9.03
N ASN A 261 2.30 -22.95 8.15
CA ASN A 261 3.25 -24.02 8.45
C ASN A 261 4.62 -23.74 7.81
N ASP A 262 4.94 -22.47 7.55
CA ASP A 262 6.17 -22.02 6.90
C ASP A 262 6.36 -22.60 5.48
N GLY A 263 5.28 -23.02 4.84
CA GLY A 263 5.24 -23.47 3.45
C GLY A 263 5.24 -22.30 2.49
N PHE A 264 5.99 -22.43 1.38
CA PHE A 264 5.95 -21.49 0.27
C PHE A 264 6.30 -22.19 -1.03
N THR A 265 5.46 -21.98 -2.06
CA THR A 265 5.70 -22.47 -3.41
C THR A 265 5.97 -21.28 -4.32
N ASP A 266 7.18 -21.20 -4.88
CA ASP A 266 7.56 -20.11 -5.80
C ASP A 266 6.92 -20.32 -7.17
N SER A 267 5.64 -19.98 -7.27
CA SER A 267 4.78 -20.17 -8.43
C SER A 267 3.96 -18.92 -8.69
N ARG A 268 3.94 -18.49 -9.95
CA ARG A 268 3.13 -17.33 -10.38
C ARG A 268 1.64 -17.57 -10.26
N ASN A 269 1.21 -18.83 -10.17
CA ASN A 269 -0.20 -19.17 -9.96
C ASN A 269 -0.60 -19.09 -8.47
N ASP A 270 0.36 -19.06 -7.55
CA ASP A 270 0.10 -18.95 -6.12
C ASP A 270 -0.03 -17.46 -5.73
N PHE A 271 -1.15 -16.85 -6.13
CA PHE A 271 -1.45 -15.46 -5.76
C PHE A 271 -1.76 -15.29 -4.26
N GLN A 272 -2.11 -16.38 -3.56
CA GLN A 272 -2.44 -16.30 -2.12
C GLN A 272 -1.20 -15.97 -1.29
N LEU A 273 -0.06 -16.55 -1.65
CA LEU A 273 1.19 -16.35 -0.92
C LEU A 273 2.17 -15.48 -1.71
N GLY A 274 2.18 -15.57 -3.03
CA GLY A 274 3.16 -14.96 -3.93
C GLY A 274 2.77 -13.61 -4.53
N GLU A 275 1.67 -12.99 -4.09
CA GLU A 275 1.23 -11.67 -4.57
C GLU A 275 1.73 -10.56 -3.64
N PRO A 276 2.64 -9.68 -4.11
CA PRO A 276 3.01 -8.50 -3.37
C PRO A 276 2.00 -7.37 -3.56
N THR A 277 1.78 -6.58 -2.51
CA THR A 277 0.87 -5.42 -2.55
C THR A 277 1.52 -4.18 -1.96
N THR A 278 1.03 -3.00 -2.34
CA THR A 278 1.52 -1.75 -1.73
C THR A 278 1.29 -1.69 -0.21
N THR A 279 0.23 -2.33 0.29
CA THR A 279 -0.10 -2.33 1.72
C THR A 279 0.87 -3.19 2.54
N SER A 280 1.41 -4.26 1.95
CA SER A 280 2.40 -5.14 2.60
C SER A 280 3.73 -4.44 2.89
N VAL A 281 4.17 -3.54 2.00
CA VAL A 281 5.50 -2.90 2.08
C VAL A 281 5.49 -1.56 2.82
N ALA A 282 4.38 -0.82 2.80
CA ALA A 282 4.28 0.51 3.41
C ALA A 282 4.74 0.60 4.88
N PRO A 283 4.31 -0.31 5.79
CA PRO A 283 4.78 -0.26 7.18
C PRO A 283 6.25 -0.68 7.34
N LEU A 284 6.78 -1.48 6.40
CA LEU A 284 8.13 -2.03 6.50
C LEU A 284 9.21 -0.98 6.23
N VAL A 285 8.91 0.08 5.48
CA VAL A 285 9.85 1.17 5.20
C VAL A 285 10.37 1.81 6.49
N GLY A 286 9.50 2.03 7.48
CA GLY A 286 9.91 2.55 8.78
C GLY A 286 10.67 1.53 9.62
N VAL A 287 10.22 0.27 9.60
CA VAL A 287 10.86 -0.83 10.36
C VAL A 287 12.29 -1.11 9.88
N LEU A 288 12.56 -0.96 8.59
CA LEU A 288 13.86 -1.21 7.97
C LEU A 288 14.85 -0.04 8.07
N ALA A 289 14.42 1.15 8.50
CA ALA A 289 15.23 2.36 8.55
C ALA A 289 16.19 2.39 9.77
#